data_AF-A0A952PUD1-F1
#
_entry.id   AF-A0A952PUD1-F1
#
_cell.length_a   1.000
_cell.length_b   1.000
_cell.length_c   1.000
_cell.angle_alpha   90.00
_cell.angle_beta   90.00
_cell.angle_gamma   90.00
#
_symmetry.space_group_name_H-M   'P 1'
#
loop_
_entity.id
_entity.type
_entity.pdbx_description
1 polymer ?
#
loop_
_entity_poly.entity_id
_entity_poly.type
_entity_poly.pdbx_seq_one_letter_code
_entity_poly.pdbx_strand_id
1 'polypeptide(L)'
;MFRVPHFEVFEQNPVFEFELRRIKRLATPDRLWLYSALIQAIPPLVMLALYFVAMNDYVAHYFQNNPSAGYYYYSRFDEWIGALAMFILGLTAILVVCGDIYYMAVTVHSINHQVNSGHWDMLRLTPMDDADIFEAKQVTAHIRGWRVMQLEIALRLMLVTLAWASLLFPVRAFLNGEGFFGSSSAWVSLFRSFQSRPFYTLLTLITVLSLMATYIWEPRWRMRSLTSLGLYISSRVHNVSLSSVAAFFSIIGFHFVQILLIFGAGWFFLRVLVDYSFAGYNYDVYPILQMLAFILVIGIIFLFYRLSERWARQSALRAAFRSDL
;
A
#
# COMPACT_ATOMS: atom_id res chain seq x y z
N MET A 1 -4.74 15.04 2.96
CA MET A 1 -5.92 15.01 2.06
C MET A 1 -5.60 14.14 0.85
N PHE A 2 -6.30 13.03 0.63
CA PHE A 2 -6.08 12.17 -0.53
C PHE A 2 -6.52 12.91 -1.80
N ARG A 3 -5.58 13.39 -2.62
CA ARG A 3 -5.91 13.97 -3.92
C ARG A 3 -6.35 12.86 -4.86
N VAL A 4 -7.59 12.98 -5.31
CA VAL A 4 -8.21 12.18 -6.35
C VAL A 4 -7.45 12.39 -7.67
N PRO A 5 -7.27 11.38 -8.55
CA PRO A 5 -6.53 11.54 -9.80
C PRO A 5 -7.05 12.66 -10.70
N HIS A 6 -8.35 12.98 -10.61
CA HIS A 6 -8.97 14.10 -11.32
C HIS A 6 -8.29 15.46 -11.10
N PHE A 7 -7.60 15.66 -9.97
CA PHE A 7 -6.87 16.91 -9.70
C PHE A 7 -5.47 16.96 -10.32
N GLU A 8 -5.04 15.91 -11.02
CA GLU A 8 -3.74 15.89 -11.71
C GLU A 8 -3.83 16.58 -13.08
N VAL A 9 -5.00 16.57 -13.73
CA VAL A 9 -5.19 17.24 -15.03
C VAL A 9 -5.54 18.71 -14.80
N PHE A 10 -4.72 19.62 -15.34
CA PHE A 10 -5.02 21.04 -15.38
C PHE A 10 -6.06 21.35 -16.46
N GLU A 11 -7.13 22.04 -16.09
CA GLU A 11 -8.14 22.64 -16.98
C GLU A 11 -8.77 21.68 -18.02
N GLN A 12 -9.64 22.20 -18.88
CA GLN A 12 -10.57 21.45 -19.74
C GLN A 12 -9.86 20.68 -20.86
N ASN A 13 -9.18 19.57 -20.53
CA ASN A 13 -8.54 18.70 -21.51
C ASN A 13 -9.60 17.83 -22.23
N PRO A 14 -9.88 18.07 -23.53
CA PRO A 14 -10.96 17.39 -24.24
C PRO A 14 -10.71 15.89 -24.41
N VAL A 15 -9.44 15.47 -24.48
CA VAL A 15 -9.05 14.05 -24.57
C VAL A 15 -9.40 13.34 -23.25
N PHE A 16 -9.11 13.98 -22.12
CA PHE A 16 -9.48 13.47 -20.81
C PHE A 16 -11.01 13.37 -20.65
N GLU A 17 -11.76 14.40 -21.01
CA GLU A 17 -13.22 14.37 -20.95
C GLU A 17 -13.82 13.25 -21.81
N PHE A 18 -13.30 13.08 -23.03
CA PHE A 18 -13.75 12.02 -23.93
C PHE A 18 -13.52 10.62 -23.35
N GLU A 19 -12.34 10.38 -22.77
CA GLU A 19 -12.02 9.11 -22.11
C GLU A 19 -12.83 8.90 -20.82
N LEU A 20 -13.08 9.97 -20.07
CA LEU A 20 -13.86 9.94 -18.85
C LEU A 20 -15.32 9.56 -19.13
N ARG A 21 -15.91 10.03 -20.24
CA ARG A 21 -17.27 9.64 -20.68
C ARG A 21 -17.39 8.15 -20.97
N ARG A 22 -16.30 7.46 -21.35
CA ARG A 22 -16.28 6.00 -21.55
C ARG A 22 -16.32 5.24 -20.22
N ILE A 23 -15.92 5.88 -19.12
CA ILE A 23 -15.94 5.29 -17.78
C ILE A 23 -17.32 5.52 -17.14
N LYS A 24 -18.27 4.61 -17.40
CA LYS A 24 -19.67 4.72 -16.91
C LYS A 24 -19.82 4.88 -15.39
N ARG A 25 -18.88 4.34 -14.61
CA ARG A 25 -18.94 4.32 -13.13
C ARG A 25 -17.73 5.06 -12.56
N LEU A 26 -17.96 5.99 -11.62
CA LEU A 26 -16.95 6.86 -10.99
C LEU A 26 -16.37 7.99 -11.86
N ALA A 27 -17.15 8.51 -12.82
CA ALA A 27 -16.71 9.63 -13.67
C ALA A 27 -16.45 10.92 -12.87
N THR A 28 -17.25 11.19 -11.83
CA THR A 28 -17.14 12.41 -11.02
C THR A 28 -16.18 12.24 -9.83
N PRO A 29 -15.42 13.28 -9.45
CA PRO A 29 -14.49 13.24 -8.32
C PRO A 29 -15.18 12.86 -6.99
N ASP A 30 -16.39 13.40 -6.74
CA ASP A 30 -17.13 13.15 -5.50
C ASP A 30 -17.52 11.67 -5.34
N ARG A 31 -18.03 11.04 -6.40
CA ARG A 31 -18.36 9.61 -6.40
C ARG A 31 -17.11 8.75 -6.18
N LEU A 32 -15.97 9.13 -6.75
CA LEU A 32 -14.73 8.40 -6.59
C LEU A 32 -14.16 8.57 -5.16
N TRP A 33 -14.29 9.76 -4.57
CA TRP A 33 -13.96 10.00 -3.17
C TRP A 33 -14.87 9.20 -2.22
N LEU A 34 -16.20 9.27 -2.41
CA LEU A 34 -17.16 8.52 -1.60
C LEU A 34 -16.91 7.01 -1.69
N TYR A 35 -16.70 6.49 -2.90
CA TYR A 35 -16.33 5.09 -3.11
C TYR A 35 -15.07 4.71 -2.34
N SER A 36 -14.04 5.55 -2.38
CA SER A 36 -12.78 5.30 -1.66
C SER A 36 -12.99 5.33 -0.15
N ALA A 37 -13.73 6.31 0.37
CA ALA A 37 -14.04 6.42 1.79
C ALA A 37 -14.83 5.20 2.29
N LEU A 38 -15.86 4.77 1.56
CA LEU A 38 -16.68 3.60 1.93
C LEU A 38 -15.84 2.32 1.93
N ILE A 39 -15.05 2.07 0.88
CA ILE A 39 -14.22 0.86 0.78
C ILE A 39 -13.11 0.84 1.80
N GLN A 40 -12.53 1.98 2.14
CA GLN A 40 -11.47 2.04 3.16
C GLN A 40 -12.03 1.99 4.57
N ALA A 41 -13.24 2.50 4.84
CA ALA A 41 -13.79 2.58 6.20
C ALA A 41 -14.58 1.31 6.59
N ILE A 42 -15.44 0.79 5.71
CA ILE A 42 -16.36 -0.31 6.07
C ILE A 42 -15.61 -1.57 6.50
N PRO A 43 -14.65 -2.12 5.74
CA PRO A 43 -14.01 -3.39 6.11
C PRO A 43 -13.22 -3.33 7.42
N PRO A 44 -12.42 -2.29 7.72
CA PRO A 44 -11.82 -2.10 9.04
C PRO A 44 -12.84 -1.99 10.18
N LEU A 45 -13.95 -1.26 9.98
CA LEU A 45 -15.00 -1.13 11.00
C LEU A 45 -15.71 -2.47 11.27
N VAL A 46 -16.01 -3.23 10.23
CA VAL A 46 -16.57 -4.59 10.36
C VAL A 46 -15.58 -5.49 11.09
N MET A 47 -14.30 -5.44 10.73
CA MET A 47 -13.25 -6.21 11.40
C MET A 47 -13.13 -5.86 12.87
N LEU A 48 -13.16 -4.57 13.20
CA LEU A 48 -13.13 -4.09 14.57
C LEU A 48 -14.38 -4.56 15.35
N ALA A 49 -15.57 -4.46 14.76
CA ALA A 49 -16.81 -4.93 15.38
C ALA A 49 -16.78 -6.46 15.65
N LEU A 50 -16.31 -7.25 14.69
CA LEU A 50 -16.13 -8.71 14.87
C LEU A 50 -15.13 -9.02 15.98
N TYR A 51 -14.02 -8.28 16.03
CA TYR A 51 -13.05 -8.38 17.11
C TYR A 51 -13.69 -8.11 18.47
N PHE A 52 -14.47 -7.04 18.59
CA PHE A 52 -15.20 -6.68 19.82
C PHE A 52 -16.23 -7.74 20.25
N VAL A 53 -16.99 -8.28 19.30
CA VAL A 53 -17.98 -9.33 19.59
C VAL A 53 -17.29 -10.59 20.11
N ALA A 54 -16.24 -11.04 19.43
CA ALA A 54 -15.47 -12.21 19.85
C ALA A 54 -14.79 -11.99 21.21
N MET A 55 -14.30 -10.78 21.46
CA MET A 55 -13.73 -10.40 22.76
C MET A 55 -14.79 -10.36 23.88
N ASN A 56 -16.00 -9.88 23.60
CA ASN A 56 -17.08 -9.85 24.58
C ASN A 56 -17.53 -11.28 24.96
N ASP A 57 -17.66 -12.17 23.96
CA ASP A 57 -17.97 -13.58 24.19
C ASP A 57 -16.90 -14.26 25.05
N TYR A 58 -15.63 -13.96 24.75
CA TYR A 58 -14.49 -14.41 25.55
C TYR A 58 -14.61 -13.97 27.02
N VAL A 59 -14.86 -12.67 27.26
CA VAL A 59 -14.96 -12.11 28.62
C VAL A 59 -16.11 -12.74 29.39
N ALA A 60 -17.26 -12.94 28.74
CA ALA A 60 -18.42 -13.57 29.35
C ALA A 60 -18.11 -15.01 29.80
N HIS A 61 -17.45 -15.81 28.96
CA HIS A 61 -17.06 -17.17 29.30
C HIS A 61 -16.05 -17.24 30.44
N TYR A 62 -15.10 -16.30 30.49
CA TYR A 62 -14.11 -16.26 31.56
C TYR A 62 -14.76 -16.00 32.94
N PHE A 63 -15.75 -15.12 33.01
CA PHE A 63 -16.41 -14.80 34.29
C PHE A 63 -17.39 -15.88 34.75
N GLN A 64 -17.96 -16.65 33.82
CA GLN A 64 -18.95 -17.68 34.14
C GLN A 64 -18.33 -19.06 34.42
N ASN A 65 -17.27 -19.41 33.68
CA ASN A 65 -16.62 -20.71 33.78
C ASN A 65 -15.25 -20.53 34.44
N ASN A 66 -14.89 -21.42 35.37
CA ASN A 66 -13.62 -21.41 36.11
C ASN A 66 -12.44 -20.82 35.31
N PRO A 67 -11.51 -20.05 35.92
CA PRO A 67 -10.43 -19.33 35.20
C PRO A 67 -9.62 -20.17 34.21
N SER A 68 -9.51 -21.48 34.45
CA SER A 68 -8.89 -22.46 33.54
C SER A 68 -9.62 -22.61 32.20
N ALA A 69 -10.95 -22.59 32.19
CA ALA A 69 -11.74 -22.59 30.96
C ALA A 69 -11.50 -21.30 30.16
N GLY A 70 -11.42 -20.15 30.85
CA GLY A 70 -11.08 -18.88 30.25
C GLY A 70 -9.77 -18.89 29.46
N TYR A 71 -8.69 -19.47 30.01
CA TYR A 71 -7.42 -19.59 29.29
C TYR A 71 -7.55 -20.33 27.94
N TYR A 72 -8.35 -21.41 27.89
CA TYR A 72 -8.58 -22.17 26.67
C TYR A 72 -9.33 -21.36 25.59
N TYR A 73 -10.32 -20.57 25.96
CA TYR A 73 -11.01 -19.69 25.00
C TYR A 73 -10.07 -18.58 24.48
N TYR A 74 -9.12 -18.12 25.28
CA TYR A 74 -8.20 -17.05 24.90
C TYR A 74 -7.20 -17.55 23.86
N SER A 75 -6.57 -18.70 24.12
CA SER A 75 -5.63 -19.30 23.18
C SER A 75 -6.32 -19.56 21.84
N ARG A 76 -7.57 -20.06 21.89
CA ARG A 76 -8.35 -20.28 20.68
C ARG A 76 -8.66 -18.97 19.95
N PHE A 77 -9.04 -17.91 20.65
CA PHE A 77 -9.28 -16.58 20.05
C PHE A 77 -8.03 -16.00 19.38
N ASP A 78 -6.87 -16.09 20.04
CA ASP A 78 -5.59 -15.64 19.50
C ASP A 78 -5.19 -16.44 18.24
N GLU A 79 -5.38 -17.77 18.26
CA GLU A 79 -5.21 -18.63 17.08
C GLU A 79 -6.11 -18.21 15.92
N TRP A 80 -7.40 -17.92 16.18
CA TRP A 80 -8.34 -17.46 15.15
C TRP A 80 -7.92 -16.11 14.56
N ILE A 81 -7.51 -15.14 15.39
CA ILE A 81 -7.03 -13.83 14.91
C ILE A 81 -5.76 -14.01 14.08
N GLY A 82 -4.81 -14.82 14.56
CA GLY A 82 -3.59 -15.13 13.83
C GLY A 82 -3.88 -15.75 12.46
N ALA A 83 -4.77 -16.75 12.41
CA ALA A 83 -5.20 -17.38 11.17
C ALA A 83 -5.88 -16.39 10.21
N LEU A 84 -6.75 -15.52 10.73
CA LEU A 84 -7.43 -14.48 9.95
C LEU A 84 -6.43 -13.45 9.39
N ALA A 85 -5.47 -13.01 10.20
CA ALA A 85 -4.41 -12.10 9.77
C ALA A 85 -3.56 -12.71 8.66
N MET A 86 -3.16 -13.98 8.81
CA MET A 86 -2.41 -14.72 7.77
C MET A 86 -3.22 -14.89 6.48
N PHE A 87 -4.52 -15.16 6.58
CA PHE A 87 -5.41 -15.22 5.43
C PHE A 87 -5.50 -13.89 4.69
N ILE A 88 -5.70 -12.78 5.41
CA ILE A 88 -5.77 -11.43 4.80
C ILE A 88 -4.42 -11.05 4.19
N LEU A 89 -3.31 -11.42 4.83
CA LEU A 89 -1.96 -11.19 4.30
C LEU A 89 -1.73 -11.96 2.99
N GLY A 90 -2.14 -13.24 2.92
CA GLY A 90 -2.12 -14.03 1.70
C GLY A 90 -2.98 -13.43 0.59
N LEU A 91 -4.21 -13.00 0.92
CA LEU A 91 -5.11 -12.33 -0.03
C LEU A 91 -4.52 -11.01 -0.55
N THR A 92 -3.86 -10.25 0.33
CA THR A 92 -3.18 -9.00 -0.04
C THR A 92 -2.03 -9.27 -1.01
N ALA A 93 -1.22 -10.31 -0.77
CA ALA A 93 -0.13 -10.69 -1.67
C ALA A 93 -0.64 -11.09 -3.06
N ILE A 94 -1.76 -11.84 -3.13
CA ILE A 94 -2.40 -12.18 -4.40
C ILE A 94 -2.88 -10.91 -5.11
N LEU A 95 -3.57 -10.01 -4.40
CA LEU A 95 -4.08 -8.76 -4.97
C LEU A 95 -2.98 -7.81 -5.43
N VAL A 96 -1.81 -7.81 -4.80
CA VAL A 96 -0.64 -7.07 -5.26
C VAL A 96 -0.26 -7.51 -6.68
N VAL A 97 -0.06 -8.81 -6.88
CA VAL A 97 0.34 -9.36 -8.18
C VAL A 97 -0.76 -9.18 -9.23
N CYS A 98 -2.02 -9.48 -8.88
CA CYS A 98 -3.15 -9.29 -9.78
C CYS A 98 -3.37 -7.81 -10.14
N GLY A 99 -3.18 -6.90 -9.18
CA GLY A 99 -3.26 -5.47 -9.37
C GLY A 99 -2.21 -4.98 -10.35
N ASP A 100 -0.98 -5.48 -10.23
CA ASP A 100 0.14 -5.05 -11.08
C ASP A 100 -0.05 -5.51 -12.53
N ILE A 101 -0.52 -6.74 -12.74
CA ILE A 101 -0.95 -7.24 -14.05
C ILE A 101 -2.09 -6.38 -14.60
N TYR A 102 -3.09 -6.06 -13.78
CA TYR A 102 -4.23 -5.23 -14.20
C TYR A 102 -3.80 -3.81 -14.61
N TYR A 103 -2.97 -3.13 -13.81
CA TYR A 103 -2.49 -1.78 -14.10
C TYR A 103 -1.75 -1.73 -15.44
N MET A 104 -0.84 -2.69 -15.67
CA MET A 104 -0.09 -2.79 -16.93
C MET A 104 -0.99 -3.16 -18.11
N ALA A 105 -1.89 -4.12 -17.95
CA ALA A 105 -2.81 -4.56 -19.01
C ALA A 105 -3.73 -3.42 -19.47
N VAL A 106 -4.28 -2.64 -18.52
CA VAL A 106 -5.16 -1.50 -18.83
C VAL A 106 -4.41 -0.46 -19.65
N THR A 107 -3.15 -0.13 -19.30
CA THR A 107 -2.36 0.84 -20.05
C THR A 107 -1.98 0.32 -21.43
N VAL A 108 -1.39 -0.88 -21.51
CA VAL A 108 -0.85 -1.45 -22.75
C VAL A 108 -1.96 -1.68 -23.77
N HIS A 109 -3.09 -2.25 -23.35
CA HIS A 109 -4.19 -2.52 -24.26
C HIS A 109 -4.84 -1.23 -24.78
N SER A 110 -4.98 -0.21 -23.93
CA SER A 110 -5.64 1.04 -24.32
C SER A 110 -4.88 1.82 -25.38
N ILE A 111 -3.55 1.90 -25.27
CA ILE A 111 -2.71 2.59 -26.25
C ILE A 111 -2.58 1.77 -27.53
N ASN A 112 -2.28 0.47 -27.42
CA ASN A 112 -2.11 -0.35 -28.62
C ASN A 112 -3.38 -0.39 -29.47
N HIS A 113 -4.56 -0.40 -28.85
CA HIS A 113 -5.81 -0.27 -29.60
C HIS A 113 -5.91 1.07 -30.34
N GLN A 114 -5.50 2.17 -29.72
CA GLN A 114 -5.55 3.51 -30.34
C GLN A 114 -4.55 3.67 -31.47
N VAL A 115 -3.33 3.15 -31.29
CA VAL A 115 -2.29 3.10 -32.31
C VAL A 115 -2.75 2.28 -33.51
N ASN A 116 -3.24 1.06 -33.29
CA ASN A 116 -3.72 0.18 -34.37
C ASN A 116 -4.97 0.73 -35.08
N SER A 117 -5.78 1.55 -34.41
CA SER A 117 -6.95 2.20 -35.01
C SER A 117 -6.64 3.49 -35.79
N GLY A 118 -5.39 3.97 -35.79
CA GLY A 118 -5.02 5.28 -36.35
C GLY A 118 -5.53 6.48 -35.56
N HIS A 119 -6.24 6.25 -34.44
CA HIS A 119 -6.74 7.32 -33.58
C HIS A 119 -5.62 8.08 -32.89
N TRP A 120 -4.49 7.42 -32.65
CA TRP A 120 -3.30 8.07 -32.11
C TRP A 120 -2.78 9.17 -33.06
N ASP A 121 -2.72 8.90 -34.36
CA ASP A 121 -2.24 9.88 -35.34
C ASP A 121 -3.20 11.07 -35.47
N MET A 122 -4.51 10.81 -35.39
CA MET A 122 -5.50 11.89 -35.36
C MET A 122 -5.35 12.80 -34.13
N LEU A 123 -5.02 12.24 -32.97
CA LEU A 123 -4.75 13.04 -31.77
C LEU A 123 -3.53 13.96 -31.95
N ARG A 124 -2.51 13.51 -32.68
CA ARG A 124 -1.30 14.30 -32.98
C ARG A 124 -1.56 15.47 -33.95
N LEU A 125 -2.65 15.43 -34.72
CA LEU A 125 -3.05 16.52 -35.60
C LEU A 125 -3.84 17.61 -34.87
N THR A 126 -4.22 17.38 -33.62
CA THR A 126 -4.91 18.40 -32.81
C THR A 126 -3.92 19.47 -32.33
N PRO A 127 -4.35 20.72 -32.07
CA PRO A 127 -3.47 21.78 -31.59
C PRO A 127 -3.05 21.62 -30.11
N MET A 128 -3.23 20.43 -29.52
CA MET A 128 -2.89 20.15 -28.13
C MET A 128 -1.43 19.73 -28.01
N ASP A 129 -0.79 20.14 -26.92
CA ASP A 129 0.57 19.69 -26.63
C ASP A 129 0.61 18.18 -26.40
N ASP A 130 1.60 17.53 -27.00
CA ASP A 130 1.89 16.10 -26.87
C ASP A 130 1.94 15.63 -25.40
N ALA A 131 2.47 16.49 -24.52
CA ALA A 131 2.53 16.26 -23.08
C ALA A 131 1.14 16.18 -22.43
N ASP A 132 0.19 17.01 -22.86
CA ASP A 132 -1.17 17.07 -22.32
C ASP A 132 -2.01 15.89 -22.78
N ILE A 133 -1.82 15.45 -24.03
CA ILE A 133 -2.44 14.22 -24.56
C ILE A 133 -1.96 13.02 -23.73
N PHE A 134 -0.66 12.93 -23.49
CA PHE A 134 -0.07 11.85 -22.70
C PHE A 134 -0.55 11.86 -21.25
N GLU A 135 -0.57 13.03 -20.61
CA GLU A 135 -1.04 13.19 -19.23
C GLU A 135 -2.52 12.79 -19.08
N ALA A 136 -3.37 13.17 -20.04
CA ALA A 136 -4.76 12.73 -20.06
C ALA A 136 -4.91 11.20 -20.09
N LYS A 137 -4.08 10.49 -20.88
CA LYS A 137 -4.08 9.02 -20.95
C LYS A 137 -3.58 8.41 -19.65
N GLN A 138 -2.53 8.98 -19.07
CA GLN A 138 -1.98 8.52 -17.80
C GLN A 138 -3.00 8.66 -16.66
N VAL A 139 -3.65 9.82 -16.53
CA VAL A 139 -4.66 10.02 -15.48
C VAL A 139 -5.88 9.14 -15.71
N THR A 140 -6.31 8.94 -16.97
CA THR A 140 -7.38 7.99 -17.30
C THR A 140 -7.02 6.57 -16.84
N ALA A 141 -5.78 6.13 -17.06
CA ALA A 141 -5.30 4.84 -16.56
C ALA A 141 -5.29 4.77 -15.03
N HIS A 142 -4.88 5.84 -14.35
CA HIS A 142 -4.96 5.93 -12.88
C HIS A 142 -6.40 5.78 -12.38
N ILE A 143 -7.39 6.41 -13.02
CA ILE A 143 -8.81 6.29 -12.65
C ILE A 143 -9.32 4.86 -12.84
N ARG A 144 -8.91 4.17 -13.90
CA ARG A 144 -9.28 2.76 -14.13
C ARG A 144 -8.63 1.83 -13.09
N GLY A 145 -7.34 2.03 -12.80
CA GLY A 145 -6.60 1.32 -11.76
C GLY A 145 -7.12 1.57 -10.35
N TRP A 146 -7.76 2.72 -10.13
CA TRP A 146 -8.13 3.20 -8.80
C TRP A 146 -8.92 2.18 -7.98
N ARG A 147 -9.88 1.47 -8.58
CA ARG A 147 -10.72 0.52 -7.81
C ARG A 147 -9.93 -0.63 -7.21
N VAL A 148 -9.02 -1.20 -7.99
CA VAL A 148 -8.18 -2.33 -7.54
C VAL A 148 -7.25 -1.84 -6.44
N MET A 149 -6.65 -0.65 -6.63
CA MET A 149 -5.82 -0.01 -5.60
C MET A 149 -6.58 0.24 -4.30
N GLN A 150 -7.84 0.68 -4.37
CA GLN A 150 -8.68 0.90 -3.18
C GLN A 150 -8.99 -0.39 -2.42
N LEU A 151 -9.24 -1.49 -3.14
CA LEU A 151 -9.45 -2.81 -2.50
C LEU A 151 -8.18 -3.30 -1.81
N GLU A 152 -7.02 -3.12 -2.43
CA GLU A 152 -5.73 -3.45 -1.80
C GLU A 152 -5.51 -2.61 -0.53
N ILE A 153 -5.72 -1.30 -0.59
CA ILE A 153 -5.60 -0.40 0.58
C ILE A 153 -6.57 -0.83 1.69
N ALA A 154 -7.80 -1.22 1.37
CA ALA A 154 -8.77 -1.67 2.36
C ALA A 154 -8.31 -2.93 3.12
N LEU A 155 -7.75 -3.92 2.42
CA LEU A 155 -7.20 -5.12 3.08
C LEU A 155 -6.01 -4.79 3.97
N ARG A 156 -5.14 -3.87 3.53
CA ARG A 156 -4.02 -3.38 4.36
C ARG A 156 -4.51 -2.66 5.61
N LEU A 157 -5.56 -1.84 5.49
CA LEU A 157 -6.21 -1.19 6.63
C LEU A 157 -6.83 -2.21 7.59
N MET A 158 -7.40 -3.31 7.09
CA MET A 158 -7.90 -4.39 7.95
C MET A 158 -6.77 -5.02 8.77
N LEU A 159 -5.62 -5.29 8.16
CA LEU A 159 -4.43 -5.81 8.87
C LEU A 159 -3.92 -4.82 9.92
N VAL A 160 -3.80 -3.55 9.57
CA VAL A 160 -3.40 -2.49 10.50
C VAL A 160 -4.40 -2.38 11.65
N THR A 161 -5.69 -2.49 11.37
CA THR A 161 -6.75 -2.45 12.40
C THR A 161 -6.69 -3.66 13.31
N LEU A 162 -6.46 -4.87 12.77
CA LEU A 162 -6.25 -6.07 13.59
C LEU A 162 -5.02 -5.94 14.49
N ALA A 163 -3.91 -5.41 13.95
CA ALA A 163 -2.70 -5.16 14.73
C ALA A 163 -2.95 -4.12 15.84
N TRP A 164 -3.73 -3.08 15.59
CA TRP A 164 -4.11 -2.12 16.63
C TRP A 164 -5.09 -2.70 17.65
N ALA A 165 -6.07 -3.47 17.21
CA ALA A 165 -7.04 -4.11 18.09
C ALA A 165 -6.37 -5.11 19.03
N SER A 166 -5.43 -5.91 18.53
CA SER A 166 -4.64 -6.84 19.35
C SER A 166 -3.74 -6.13 20.35
N LEU A 167 -3.28 -4.91 20.04
CA LEU A 167 -2.64 -4.06 21.04
C LEU A 167 -3.68 -3.64 22.10
N LEU A 168 -4.82 -3.08 21.71
CA LEU A 168 -5.88 -2.47 22.57
C LEU A 168 -6.45 -3.38 23.66
N PHE A 169 -6.54 -4.69 23.43
CA PHE A 169 -7.19 -5.60 24.36
C PHE A 169 -6.22 -6.61 24.95
N PRO A 170 -5.54 -6.24 26.05
CA PRO A 170 -4.72 -7.20 26.74
C PRO A 170 -5.53 -7.99 27.75
N VAL A 171 -6.31 -8.87 27.19
CA VAL A 171 -7.13 -9.84 27.89
C VAL A 171 -6.31 -10.55 28.97
N ARG A 172 -5.08 -10.97 28.66
CA ARG A 172 -4.21 -11.74 29.56
C ARG A 172 -3.87 -11.03 30.89
N ALA A 173 -3.69 -9.71 30.87
CA ALA A 173 -3.38 -8.92 32.07
C ALA A 173 -4.60 -8.74 32.99
N PHE A 174 -5.82 -8.77 32.43
CA PHE A 174 -7.04 -8.61 33.21
C PHE A 174 -7.41 -9.85 34.04
N LEU A 175 -6.89 -11.02 33.67
CA LEU A 175 -7.37 -12.32 34.14
C LEU A 175 -6.46 -13.02 35.14
N ASN A 176 -5.19 -12.65 35.22
CA ASN A 176 -4.27 -13.29 36.15
C ASN A 176 -4.37 -12.75 37.58
N GLY A 177 -5.26 -11.78 37.86
CA GLY A 177 -5.37 -11.15 39.19
C GLY A 177 -4.14 -10.33 39.58
N GLU A 178 -3.03 -10.42 38.83
CA GLU A 178 -2.13 -9.30 38.62
C GLU A 178 -3.04 -8.16 38.16
N GLY A 179 -3.27 -7.12 38.97
CA GLY A 179 -4.25 -6.07 38.65
C GLY A 179 -4.06 -5.49 37.24
N PHE A 180 -4.91 -4.60 36.75
CA PHE A 180 -4.85 -4.02 35.38
C PHE A 180 -3.43 -3.61 34.88
N PHE A 181 -2.50 -3.37 35.80
CA PHE A 181 -1.07 -3.14 35.60
C PHE A 181 -0.17 -4.39 35.55
N GLY A 182 -0.69 -5.61 35.45
CA GLY A 182 0.03 -6.90 35.45
C GLY A 182 0.70 -7.21 34.13
N SER A 183 1.93 -6.69 33.97
CA SER A 183 3.09 -7.12 33.17
C SER A 183 3.00 -7.68 31.73
N SER A 184 1.87 -8.19 31.22
CA SER A 184 1.84 -8.93 29.94
C SER A 184 1.09 -8.24 28.80
N SER A 185 0.54 -7.05 29.02
CA SER A 185 -0.12 -6.28 27.98
C SER A 185 0.83 -5.38 27.19
N ALA A 186 0.65 -5.32 25.87
CA ALA A 186 1.40 -4.39 25.04
C ALA A 186 1.17 -2.91 25.44
N TRP A 187 -0.02 -2.56 25.97
CA TRP A 187 -0.26 -1.20 26.49
C TRP A 187 0.36 -0.92 27.83
N VAL A 188 0.35 -1.85 28.79
CA VAL A 188 1.04 -1.62 30.07
C VAL A 188 2.54 -1.62 29.83
N SER A 189 3.06 -2.45 28.93
CA SER A 189 4.47 -2.39 28.56
C SER A 189 4.80 -1.08 27.86
N LEU A 190 3.95 -0.58 26.95
CA LEU A 190 4.10 0.73 26.30
C LEU A 190 4.01 1.87 27.32
N PHE A 191 3.03 1.86 28.23
CA PHE A 191 2.86 2.90 29.25
C PHE A 191 3.99 2.90 30.27
N ARG A 192 4.42 1.72 30.75
CA ARG A 192 5.60 1.59 31.62
C ARG A 192 6.87 2.02 30.89
N SER A 193 7.01 1.67 29.62
CA SER A 193 8.11 2.15 28.77
C SER A 193 8.06 3.66 28.62
N PHE A 194 6.87 4.24 28.46
CA PHE A 194 6.68 5.68 28.35
C PHE A 194 7.02 6.40 29.66
N GLN A 195 6.61 5.86 30.81
CA GLN A 195 6.91 6.45 32.12
C GLN A 195 8.41 6.35 32.46
N SER A 196 9.04 5.21 32.16
CA SER A 196 10.46 5.00 32.45
C SER A 196 11.38 5.67 31.42
N ARG A 197 10.95 5.73 30.16
CA ARG A 197 11.74 6.10 28.98
C ARG A 197 10.85 6.76 27.91
N PRO A 198 10.34 7.98 28.16
CA PRO A 198 9.34 8.62 27.29
C PRO A 198 9.87 8.88 25.89
N PHE A 199 11.10 9.37 25.77
CA PHE A 199 11.71 9.70 24.49
C PHE A 199 11.83 8.47 23.57
N TYR A 200 12.32 7.33 24.08
CA TYR A 200 12.45 6.11 23.28
C TYR A 200 11.10 5.55 22.85
N THR A 201 10.14 5.55 23.76
CA THR A 201 8.79 5.06 23.46
C THR A 201 8.14 5.90 22.37
N LEU A 202 8.32 7.23 22.40
CA LEU A 202 7.86 8.12 21.34
C LEU A 202 8.53 7.83 19.99
N LEU A 203 9.86 7.65 19.96
CA LEU A 203 10.57 7.30 18.73
C LEU A 203 10.10 5.98 18.13
N THR A 204 9.91 4.96 18.97
CA THR A 204 9.38 3.67 18.53
C THR A 204 7.96 3.82 17.98
N LEU A 205 7.09 4.58 18.64
CA LEU A 205 5.73 4.84 18.16
C LEU A 205 5.73 5.56 16.82
N ILE A 206 6.55 6.59 16.65
CA ILE A 206 6.72 7.31 15.37
C ILE A 206 7.19 6.34 14.27
N THR A 207 8.12 5.44 14.61
CA THR A 207 8.64 4.43 13.67
C THR A 207 7.53 3.45 13.25
N VAL A 208 6.76 2.93 14.20
CA VAL A 208 5.64 2.01 13.90
C VAL A 208 4.55 2.71 13.08
N LEU A 209 4.17 3.94 13.45
CA LEU A 209 3.17 4.71 12.72
C LEU A 209 3.61 5.06 11.30
N SER A 210 4.88 5.42 11.11
CA SER A 210 5.44 5.68 9.77
C SER A 210 5.50 4.41 8.92
N LEU A 211 5.73 3.23 9.53
CA LEU A 211 5.66 1.95 8.84
C LEU A 211 4.25 1.64 8.37
N MET A 212 3.26 1.79 9.25
CA MET A 212 1.86 1.59 8.90
C MET A 212 1.42 2.55 7.79
N ALA A 213 1.80 3.84 7.89
CA ALA A 213 1.50 4.83 6.86
C ALA A 213 2.13 4.46 5.51
N THR A 214 3.40 4.05 5.50
CA THR A 214 4.10 3.61 4.28
C THR A 214 3.46 2.36 3.69
N TYR A 215 3.12 1.39 4.53
CA TYR A 215 2.42 0.17 4.11
C TYR A 215 1.06 0.49 3.47
N ILE A 216 0.32 1.47 3.99
CA ILE A 216 -0.96 1.90 3.41
C ILE A 216 -0.77 2.71 2.11
N TRP A 217 0.31 3.50 1.98
CA TRP A 217 0.55 4.38 0.83
C TRP A 217 1.30 3.75 -0.34
N GLU A 218 2.07 2.68 -0.11
CA GLU A 218 2.84 2.01 -1.15
C GLU A 218 2.04 1.61 -2.40
N PRO A 219 0.79 1.08 -2.32
CA PRO A 219 0.00 0.70 -3.50
C PRO A 219 -0.20 1.86 -4.49
N ARG A 220 -0.29 3.09 -3.97
CA ARG A 220 -0.45 4.29 -4.79
C ARG A 220 0.81 4.61 -5.58
N TRP A 221 1.97 4.55 -4.93
CA TRP A 221 3.25 4.81 -5.59
C TRP A 221 3.53 3.73 -6.64
N ARG A 222 3.22 2.47 -6.30
CA ARG A 222 3.33 1.33 -7.21
C ARG A 222 2.44 1.47 -8.44
N MET A 223 1.15 1.78 -8.25
CA MET A 223 0.19 1.97 -9.35
C MET A 223 0.71 3.02 -10.35
N ARG A 224 1.14 4.20 -9.88
CA ARG A 224 1.65 5.28 -10.75
C ARG A 224 2.90 4.89 -11.53
N SER A 225 3.81 4.17 -10.87
CA SER A 225 5.03 3.70 -11.53
C SER A 225 4.71 2.69 -12.62
N LEU A 226 3.85 1.71 -12.34
CA LEU A 226 3.47 0.66 -13.28
C LEU A 226 2.64 1.18 -14.45
N THR A 227 1.69 2.09 -14.21
CA THR A 227 0.95 2.72 -15.32
C THR A 227 1.90 3.49 -16.24
N SER A 228 2.84 4.27 -15.67
CA SER A 228 3.86 4.99 -16.47
C SER A 228 4.72 4.03 -17.29
N LEU A 229 5.14 2.92 -16.69
CA LEU A 229 5.92 1.87 -17.34
C LEU A 229 5.13 1.20 -18.48
N GLY A 230 3.84 0.93 -18.26
CA GLY A 230 2.95 0.38 -19.27
C GLY A 230 2.77 1.31 -20.46
N LEU A 231 2.62 2.62 -20.22
CA LEU A 231 2.57 3.64 -21.29
C LEU A 231 3.87 3.64 -22.11
N TYR A 232 5.02 3.58 -21.44
CA TYR A 232 6.32 3.48 -22.10
C TYR A 232 6.40 2.25 -23.02
N ILE A 233 6.03 1.07 -22.53
CA ILE A 233 6.07 -0.17 -23.32
C ILE A 233 5.17 -0.06 -24.54
N SER A 234 3.93 0.41 -24.38
CA SER A 234 3.00 0.58 -25.50
C SER A 234 3.42 1.63 -26.52
N SER A 235 4.20 2.64 -26.11
CA SER A 235 4.74 3.63 -27.04
C SER A 235 5.91 3.10 -27.87
N ARG A 236 6.58 2.03 -27.42
CA ARG A 236 7.74 1.43 -28.09
C ARG A 236 7.39 0.22 -28.93
N VAL A 237 6.40 -0.55 -28.48
CA VAL A 237 6.06 -1.84 -29.09
C VAL A 237 4.66 -1.77 -29.67
N HIS A 238 4.57 -1.75 -31.00
CA HIS A 238 3.30 -1.67 -31.73
C HIS A 238 2.55 -3.03 -31.75
N ASN A 239 3.28 -4.14 -31.65
CA ASN A 239 2.68 -5.47 -31.62
C ASN A 239 2.11 -5.79 -30.23
N VAL A 240 0.80 -6.09 -30.16
CA VAL A 240 0.08 -6.35 -28.90
C VAL A 240 0.66 -7.54 -28.13
N SER A 241 1.01 -8.61 -28.83
CA SER A 241 1.58 -9.82 -28.21
C SER A 241 2.95 -9.53 -27.60
N LEU A 242 3.82 -8.86 -28.35
CA LEU A 242 5.16 -8.50 -27.87
C LEU A 242 5.09 -7.49 -26.72
N SER A 243 4.14 -6.55 -26.76
CA SER A 243 3.91 -5.58 -25.68
C SER A 243 3.50 -6.27 -24.38
N SER A 244 2.64 -7.29 -24.49
CA SER A 244 2.15 -8.05 -23.33
C SER A 244 3.28 -8.85 -22.67
N VAL A 245 4.15 -9.47 -23.48
CA VAL A 245 5.35 -10.16 -23.00
C VAL A 245 6.34 -9.19 -22.36
N ALA A 246 6.60 -8.05 -22.99
CA ALA A 246 7.46 -7.00 -22.43
C ALA A 246 6.91 -6.45 -21.10
N ALA A 247 5.58 -6.25 -21.00
CA ALA A 247 4.92 -5.83 -19.77
C ALA A 247 5.09 -6.87 -18.65
N PHE A 248 4.90 -8.15 -18.96
CA PHE A 248 5.10 -9.24 -18.00
C PHE A 248 6.52 -9.28 -17.44
N PHE A 249 7.54 -9.27 -18.31
CA PHE A 249 8.94 -9.24 -17.85
C PHE A 249 9.30 -7.96 -17.11
N SER A 250 8.68 -6.83 -17.47
CA SER A 250 8.88 -5.56 -16.75
C SER A 250 8.29 -5.61 -15.33
N ILE A 251 7.13 -6.26 -15.12
CA ILE A 251 6.56 -6.50 -13.78
C ILE A 251 7.51 -7.37 -12.94
N ILE A 252 8.05 -8.46 -13.52
CA ILE A 252 9.00 -9.33 -12.82
C ILE A 252 10.26 -8.54 -12.43
N GLY A 253 10.84 -7.80 -13.36
CA GLY A 253 12.02 -6.96 -13.09
C GLY A 253 11.74 -5.91 -12.02
N PHE A 254 10.54 -5.31 -12.04
CA PHE A 254 10.09 -4.35 -11.05
C PHE A 254 10.04 -4.96 -9.63
N HIS A 255 9.43 -6.12 -9.48
CA HIS A 255 9.39 -6.83 -8.20
C HIS A 255 10.75 -7.34 -7.75
N PHE A 256 11.61 -7.78 -8.68
CA PHE A 256 12.95 -8.22 -8.34
C PHE A 256 13.75 -7.09 -7.69
N VAL A 257 13.71 -5.88 -8.27
CA VAL A 257 14.34 -4.70 -7.68
C VAL A 257 13.70 -4.35 -6.33
N GLN A 258 12.38 -4.39 -6.21
CA GLN A 258 11.67 -4.14 -4.96
C GLN A 258 12.10 -5.12 -3.85
N ILE A 259 12.17 -6.42 -4.14
CA ILE A 259 12.61 -7.46 -3.20
C ILE A 259 14.05 -7.21 -2.79
N LEU A 260 14.94 -6.91 -3.74
CA LEU A 260 16.35 -6.61 -3.45
C LEU A 260 16.49 -5.39 -2.54
N LEU A 261 15.73 -4.33 -2.77
CA LEU A 261 15.73 -3.13 -1.93
C LEU A 261 15.21 -3.42 -0.52
N ILE A 262 14.08 -4.13 -0.39
CA ILE A 262 13.49 -4.47 0.91
C ILE A 262 14.41 -5.41 1.69
N PHE A 263 14.89 -6.47 1.05
CA PHE A 263 15.76 -7.46 1.68
C PHE A 263 17.11 -6.86 2.03
N GLY A 264 17.73 -6.11 1.11
CA GLY A 264 19.01 -5.45 1.35
C GLY A 264 18.94 -4.43 2.48
N ALA A 265 17.91 -3.58 2.48
CA ALA A 265 17.71 -2.58 3.53
C ALA A 265 17.33 -3.24 4.88
N GLY A 266 16.47 -4.26 4.87
CA GLY A 266 16.08 -5.02 6.05
C GLY A 266 17.25 -5.81 6.66
N TRP A 267 18.10 -6.42 5.84
CA TRP A 267 19.31 -7.12 6.27
C TRP A 267 20.33 -6.16 6.87
N PHE A 268 20.60 -5.04 6.19
CA PHE A 268 21.48 -3.99 6.71
C PHE A 268 20.98 -3.50 8.08
N PHE A 269 19.68 -3.25 8.20
CA PHE A 269 19.05 -2.84 9.45
C PHE A 269 19.22 -3.88 10.55
N LEU A 270 18.87 -5.15 10.29
CA LEU A 270 19.04 -6.25 11.23
C LEU A 270 20.48 -6.35 11.73
N ARG A 271 21.46 -6.23 10.82
CA ARG A 271 22.88 -6.29 11.17
C ARG A 271 23.30 -5.12 12.07
N VAL A 272 22.87 -3.90 11.74
CA VAL A 272 23.12 -2.73 12.60
C VAL A 272 22.52 -2.96 13.99
N LEU A 273 21.29 -3.46 14.10
CA LEU A 273 20.68 -3.73 15.40
C LEU A 273 21.45 -4.79 16.19
N VAL A 274 21.87 -5.88 15.53
CA VAL A 274 22.60 -6.98 16.14
C VAL A 274 23.98 -6.51 16.62
N ASP A 275 24.76 -5.87 15.77
CA ASP A 275 26.13 -5.41 16.09
C ASP A 275 26.11 -4.40 17.25
N TYR A 276 25.13 -3.48 17.26
CA TYR A 276 24.95 -2.54 18.38
C TYR A 276 24.51 -3.23 19.68
N SER A 277 23.68 -4.28 19.60
CA SER A 277 23.24 -5.02 20.78
C SER A 277 24.37 -5.81 21.45
N PHE A 278 25.30 -6.35 20.65
CA PHE A 278 26.43 -7.15 21.16
C PHE A 278 27.59 -6.31 21.67
N ALA A 279 27.76 -5.08 21.16
CA ALA A 279 28.91 -4.24 21.52
C ALA A 279 28.77 -3.54 22.90
N GLY A 280 27.71 -3.83 23.67
CA GLY A 280 27.54 -3.30 25.02
C GLY A 280 27.40 -1.78 25.10
N TYR A 281 27.14 -1.12 23.97
CA TYR A 281 26.93 0.32 23.91
C TYR A 281 25.67 0.73 24.66
N ASN A 282 25.64 1.99 25.12
CA ASN A 282 24.48 2.58 25.77
C ASN A 282 23.20 2.30 24.98
N TYR A 283 22.25 1.60 25.62
CA TYR A 283 20.91 1.27 25.09
C TYR A 283 20.14 2.48 24.57
N ASP A 284 20.59 3.68 24.94
CA ASP A 284 20.05 4.97 24.58
C ASP A 284 20.18 5.33 23.08
N VAL A 285 21.19 4.83 22.37
CA VAL A 285 21.42 5.19 20.96
C VAL A 285 20.57 4.34 19.99
N TYR A 286 20.12 3.17 20.44
CA TYR A 286 19.46 2.17 19.60
C TYR A 286 18.18 2.68 18.91
N PRO A 287 17.22 3.33 19.61
CA PRO A 287 15.97 3.77 18.97
C PRO A 287 16.19 4.89 17.94
N ILE A 288 17.22 5.72 18.13
CA ILE A 288 17.58 6.78 17.19
C ILE A 288 18.12 6.16 15.90
N LEU A 289 19.09 5.24 16.00
CA LEU A 289 19.62 4.52 14.85
C LEU A 289 18.52 3.72 14.14
N GLN A 290 17.61 3.13 14.91
CA GLN A 290 16.48 2.42 14.36
C GLN A 290 15.58 3.32 13.51
N MET A 291 15.19 4.48 14.05
CA MET A 291 14.38 5.45 13.33
C MET A 291 15.10 5.95 12.06
N LEU A 292 16.39 6.28 12.15
CA LEU A 292 17.18 6.77 11.00
C LEU A 292 17.26 5.72 9.89
N ALA A 293 17.56 4.46 10.25
CA ALA A 293 17.59 3.37 9.29
C ALA A 293 16.21 3.17 8.65
N PHE A 294 15.13 3.28 9.42
CA PHE A 294 13.79 3.14 8.92
C PHE A 294 13.38 4.25 7.94
N ILE A 295 13.69 5.51 8.28
CA ILE A 295 13.50 6.66 7.38
C ILE A 295 14.27 6.46 6.08
N LEU A 296 15.51 5.95 6.16
CA LEU A 296 16.33 5.64 4.99
C LEU A 296 15.67 4.56 4.12
N VAL A 297 15.15 3.47 4.71
CA VAL A 297 14.43 2.42 3.96
C VAL A 297 13.20 2.98 3.25
N ILE A 298 12.35 3.73 3.95
CA ILE A 298 11.17 4.38 3.35
C ILE A 298 11.60 5.32 2.22
N GLY A 299 12.64 6.14 2.46
CA GLY A 299 13.17 7.09 1.49
C GLY A 299 13.65 6.39 0.22
N ILE A 300 14.37 5.29 0.34
CA ILE A 300 14.86 4.49 -0.79
C ILE A 300 13.69 3.90 -1.59
N ILE A 301 12.71 3.30 -0.91
CA ILE A 301 11.53 2.71 -1.56
C ILE A 301 10.74 3.79 -2.29
N PHE A 302 10.47 4.92 -1.63
CA PHE A 302 9.78 6.05 -2.23
C PHE A 302 10.53 6.61 -3.45
N LEU A 303 11.85 6.78 -3.32
CA LEU A 303 12.72 7.25 -4.39
C LEU A 303 12.69 6.30 -5.58
N PHE A 304 12.73 4.98 -5.36
CA PHE A 304 12.63 3.98 -6.41
C PHE A 304 11.32 4.13 -7.22
N TYR A 305 10.17 4.19 -6.56
CA TYR A 305 8.89 4.40 -7.27
C TYR A 305 8.88 5.73 -8.04
N ARG A 306 9.40 6.79 -7.42
CA ARG A 306 9.39 8.13 -8.02
C ARG A 306 10.32 8.24 -9.22
N LEU A 307 11.49 7.62 -9.16
CA LEU A 307 12.45 7.58 -10.26
C LEU A 307 11.92 6.71 -11.40
N SER A 308 11.36 5.54 -11.09
CA SER A 308 10.74 4.66 -12.08
C SER A 308 9.58 5.34 -12.81
N GLU A 309 8.69 6.02 -12.08
CA GLU A 309 7.60 6.83 -12.65
C GLU A 309 8.13 7.93 -13.59
N ARG A 310 9.07 8.75 -13.11
CA ARG A 310 9.64 9.87 -13.89
C ARG A 310 10.37 9.39 -15.13
N TRP A 311 11.21 8.37 -14.99
CA TRP A 311 11.98 7.82 -16.10
C TRP A 311 11.06 7.20 -17.16
N ALA A 312 10.07 6.42 -16.74
CA ALA A 312 9.11 5.81 -17.65
C ALA A 312 8.27 6.87 -18.38
N ARG A 313 7.77 7.88 -17.67
CA ARG A 313 7.01 9.00 -18.26
C ARG A 313 7.84 9.75 -19.31
N GLN A 314 9.09 10.14 -18.99
CA GLN A 314 9.95 10.84 -19.93
C GLN A 314 10.31 9.97 -21.15
N SER A 315 10.57 8.68 -20.92
CA SER A 315 10.90 7.74 -21.99
C SER A 315 9.72 7.47 -22.91
N ALA A 316 8.51 7.40 -22.35
CA ALA A 316 7.26 7.24 -23.10
C ALA A 316 6.98 8.44 -23.99
N LEU A 317 7.10 9.66 -23.46
CA LEU A 317 6.96 10.89 -24.24
C LEU A 317 7.93 10.93 -25.42
N ARG A 318 9.22 10.66 -25.18
CA ARG A 318 10.23 10.65 -26.25
C ARG A 318 9.96 9.57 -27.30
N ALA A 319 9.43 8.42 -26.89
CA ALA A 319 9.14 7.31 -27.79
C ALA A 319 7.89 7.55 -28.62
N ALA A 320 6.82 8.07 -28.01
CA ALA A 320 5.55 8.31 -28.68
C ALA A 320 5.62 9.44 -29.72
N PHE A 321 6.49 10.42 -29.51
CA PHE A 321 6.54 11.64 -30.31
C PHE A 321 7.82 11.84 -31.12
N ARG A 322 8.81 10.93 -31.05
CA ARG A 322 9.86 10.89 -32.07
C ARG A 322 9.20 10.49 -33.39
N SER A 323 8.93 11.48 -34.24
CA SER A 323 8.74 11.24 -35.66
C SER A 323 10.01 10.56 -36.15
N ASP A 324 9.90 9.30 -36.56
CA ASP A 324 10.89 8.70 -37.43
C ASP A 324 10.90 9.56 -38.71
N LEU A 325 11.84 10.51 -38.72
CA LEU A 325 12.23 11.35 -39.84
C LEU A 325 12.97 10.51 -40.88
#